data_AF-A0A8B8A350-F1
#
_entry.id   AF-A0A8B8A350-F1
#
_cell.length_a   1.000
_cell.length_b   1.000
_cell.length_c   1.000
_cell.angle_alpha   90.00
_cell.angle_beta   90.00
_cell.angle_gamma   90.00
#
_symmetry.space_group_name_H-M   'P 1'
#
loop_
_entity.id
_entity.type
_entity.pdbx_description
1 polymer ?
#
loop_
_entity_poly.entity_id
_entity_poly.type
_entity_poly.pdbx_seq_one_letter_code
_entity_poly.pdbx_strand_id
1 'polypeptide(L)'
;MASSFIEEELAEVKRRCLEEIRGSELIACHAVSVRVKMTRTKFKQLDACLQFSDGYPDTAIVVEIKSKTIPEKLREGLVRICDNEAKKLLGKQQVMPMLKFIRQFIDDNPFTPCSEELAFIKKELVEAQDTFKTKQKAGVIVYTIRKLEYFLKVKLTVPDNYPEEQVQIGDIEHNFPEMFSKMFSSQAVEIARQSVTPPLKKNPKDPPFEVKPSLRPVCEFLVRECVRKYPAELCHLCQDTAFPKRPEHVVNDPTHGRHVEWMYCGHIFHHGCVDEYMKTPPFTGGKKCPKCAKRLYHNKWNVTPKLAEERWAHHQARQRELEEVTDFLQ
;
A
#
# COMPACT_ATOMS: atom_id res chain seq x y z
N MET A 1 -53.82 0.16 -16.43
CA MET A 1 -53.33 -0.29 -15.10
C MET A 1 -51.82 -0.09 -14.96
N ALA A 2 -50.98 -0.54 -15.88
CA ALA A 2 -49.52 -0.32 -15.80
C ALA A 2 -49.09 1.18 -15.78
N SER A 3 -49.75 2.06 -16.55
CA SER A 3 -49.42 3.50 -16.58
C SER A 3 -49.63 4.19 -15.23
N SER A 4 -50.73 3.89 -14.50
CA SER A 4 -50.98 4.54 -13.21
C SER A 4 -50.02 4.06 -12.14
N PHE A 5 -49.61 2.78 -12.18
CA PHE A 5 -48.63 2.23 -11.26
C PHE A 5 -47.26 2.90 -11.41
N ILE A 6 -46.82 3.10 -12.67
CA ILE A 6 -45.57 3.81 -12.96
C ILE A 6 -45.66 5.26 -12.51
N GLU A 7 -46.78 5.95 -12.77
CA GLU A 7 -46.98 7.35 -12.35
C GLU A 7 -46.94 7.53 -10.83
N GLU A 8 -47.57 6.62 -10.07
CA GLU A 8 -47.52 6.59 -8.61
C GLU A 8 -46.09 6.42 -8.10
N GLU A 9 -45.34 5.47 -8.67
CA GLU A 9 -43.96 5.22 -8.29
C GLU A 9 -43.03 6.41 -8.66
N LEU A 10 -43.24 7.04 -9.81
CA LEU A 10 -42.49 8.24 -10.21
C LEU A 10 -42.78 9.43 -9.29
N ALA A 11 -44.04 9.61 -8.88
CA ALA A 11 -44.42 10.63 -7.91
C ALA A 11 -43.75 10.38 -6.55
N GLU A 12 -43.69 9.12 -6.13
CA GLU A 12 -42.98 8.73 -4.92
C GLU A 12 -41.48 9.01 -5.00
N VAL A 13 -40.82 8.65 -6.09
CA VAL A 13 -39.39 8.92 -6.32
C VAL A 13 -39.11 10.41 -6.28
N LYS A 14 -39.92 11.25 -6.96
CA LYS A 14 -39.75 12.71 -6.96
C LYS A 14 -39.83 13.31 -5.55
N ARG A 15 -40.70 12.75 -4.70
CA ARG A 15 -40.87 13.21 -3.32
C ARG A 15 -39.74 12.71 -2.40
N ARG A 16 -39.39 11.42 -2.46
CA ARG A 16 -38.56 10.76 -1.44
C ARG A 16 -37.09 10.60 -1.82
N CYS A 17 -36.72 10.69 -3.10
CA CYS A 17 -35.35 10.37 -3.56
C CYS A 17 -34.30 11.24 -2.87
N LEU A 18 -34.50 12.56 -2.86
CA LEU A 18 -33.54 13.51 -2.29
C LEU A 18 -33.45 13.41 -0.77
N GLU A 19 -34.56 13.05 -0.10
CA GLU A 19 -34.63 12.92 1.36
C GLU A 19 -33.99 11.61 1.84
N GLU A 20 -34.25 10.50 1.15
CA GLU A 20 -33.85 9.16 1.61
C GLU A 20 -32.50 8.69 1.06
N ILE A 21 -32.06 9.26 -0.06
CA ILE A 21 -30.79 8.88 -0.71
C ILE A 21 -29.84 10.06 -0.61
N ARG A 22 -29.01 10.05 0.44
CA ARG A 22 -28.04 11.11 0.71
C ARG A 22 -27.08 11.30 -0.47
N GLY A 23 -26.88 12.57 -0.87
CA GLY A 23 -25.98 12.92 -1.97
C GLY A 23 -26.48 12.45 -3.34
N SER A 24 -27.80 12.28 -3.48
CA SER A 24 -28.44 12.01 -4.77
C SER A 24 -28.85 13.30 -5.48
N GLU A 25 -28.85 13.24 -6.80
CA GLU A 25 -29.36 14.27 -7.70
C GLU A 25 -30.24 13.58 -8.75
N LEU A 26 -31.52 13.96 -8.82
CA LEU A 26 -32.47 13.40 -9.76
C LEU A 26 -32.30 14.07 -11.13
N ILE A 27 -31.64 13.39 -12.07
CA ILE A 27 -31.37 13.92 -13.41
C ILE A 27 -32.61 13.79 -14.30
N ALA A 28 -33.29 12.64 -14.24
CA ALA A 28 -34.47 12.38 -15.04
C ALA A 28 -35.45 11.49 -14.29
N CYS A 29 -36.74 11.76 -14.40
CA CYS A 29 -37.80 10.97 -13.78
C CYS A 29 -39.06 11.04 -14.65
N HIS A 30 -39.17 10.10 -15.59
CA HIS A 30 -40.27 10.01 -16.55
C HIS A 30 -40.60 8.54 -16.85
N ALA A 31 -41.72 8.29 -17.54
CA ALA A 31 -42.28 6.95 -17.74
C ALA A 31 -41.36 5.94 -18.46
N VAL A 32 -40.33 6.41 -19.17
CA VAL A 32 -39.36 5.55 -19.85
C VAL A 32 -38.18 5.19 -18.94
N SER A 33 -37.68 6.15 -18.16
CA SER A 33 -36.50 5.94 -17.32
C SER A 33 -36.42 6.89 -16.14
N VAL A 34 -35.79 6.40 -15.08
CA VAL A 34 -35.38 7.17 -13.90
C VAL A 34 -33.86 7.19 -13.85
N ARG A 35 -33.27 8.39 -13.84
CA ARG A 35 -31.82 8.58 -13.75
C ARG A 35 -31.48 9.37 -12.50
N VAL A 36 -30.66 8.77 -11.65
CA VAL A 36 -30.20 9.37 -10.41
C VAL A 36 -28.69 9.31 -10.36
N LYS A 37 -28.07 10.47 -10.18
CA LYS A 37 -26.66 10.58 -9.86
C LYS A 37 -26.47 10.48 -8.37
N MET A 38 -25.54 9.63 -7.94
CA MET A 38 -25.21 9.40 -6.53
C MET A 38 -23.76 9.75 -6.30
N THR A 39 -23.52 10.70 -5.40
CA THR A 39 -22.18 11.14 -5.00
C THR A 39 -21.98 10.83 -3.52
N ARG A 40 -20.97 10.01 -3.20
CA ARG A 40 -20.50 9.81 -1.82
C ARG A 40 -19.24 10.63 -1.54
N THR A 41 -18.26 10.52 -2.43
CA THR A 41 -17.02 11.33 -2.43
C THR A 41 -16.68 11.71 -3.86
N LYS A 42 -15.63 12.52 -4.07
CA LYS A 42 -15.15 12.84 -5.42
C LYS A 42 -14.76 11.61 -6.25
N PHE A 43 -14.38 10.51 -5.59
CA PHE A 43 -13.92 9.27 -6.21
C PHE A 43 -14.91 8.11 -6.07
N LYS A 44 -16.10 8.38 -5.52
CA LYS A 44 -17.22 7.43 -5.40
C LYS A 44 -18.48 8.11 -5.94
N GLN A 45 -18.56 8.18 -7.27
CA GLN A 45 -19.68 8.78 -7.98
C GLN A 45 -20.20 7.82 -9.03
N LEU A 46 -21.52 7.68 -9.15
CA LEU A 46 -22.14 6.94 -10.25
C LEU A 46 -23.48 7.53 -10.64
N ASP A 47 -23.89 7.24 -11.87
CA ASP A 47 -25.20 7.52 -12.41
C ASP A 47 -25.93 6.19 -12.59
N ALA A 48 -27.02 5.99 -11.85
CA ALA A 48 -27.90 4.86 -11.98
C ALA A 48 -29.05 5.24 -12.92
N CYS A 49 -29.21 4.49 -14.02
CA CYS A 49 -30.31 4.61 -14.95
C CYS A 49 -31.18 3.37 -14.86
N LEU A 50 -32.43 3.54 -14.42
CA LEU A 50 -33.41 2.49 -14.30
C LEU A 50 -34.43 2.65 -15.42
N GLN A 51 -34.62 1.60 -16.22
CA GLN A 51 -35.56 1.59 -17.36
C GLN A 51 -36.68 0.60 -17.08
N PHE A 52 -37.92 1.04 -17.29
CA PHE A 52 -39.09 0.19 -17.15
C PHE A 52 -39.18 -0.75 -18.36
N SER A 53 -39.32 -2.05 -18.09
CA SER A 53 -39.50 -3.06 -19.12
C SER A 53 -40.97 -3.27 -19.48
N ASP A 54 -41.22 -3.85 -20.65
CA ASP A 54 -42.56 -4.24 -21.07
C ASP A 54 -43.13 -5.28 -20.11
N GLY A 55 -44.26 -4.97 -19.48
CA GLY A 55 -44.89 -5.84 -18.46
C GLY A 55 -44.55 -5.48 -17.01
N TYR A 56 -43.91 -4.34 -16.75
CA TYR A 56 -43.72 -3.83 -15.39
C TYR A 56 -45.08 -3.61 -14.68
N PRO A 57 -45.24 -3.97 -13.39
CA PRO A 57 -44.22 -4.39 -12.41
C PRO A 57 -43.92 -5.90 -12.34
N ASP A 58 -44.55 -6.74 -13.16
CA ASP A 58 -44.36 -8.20 -13.13
C ASP A 58 -43.02 -8.64 -13.73
N THR A 59 -42.39 -7.74 -14.50
CA THR A 59 -41.03 -7.87 -15.01
C THR A 59 -40.04 -7.02 -14.20
N ALA A 60 -38.79 -7.46 -14.12
CA ALA A 60 -37.73 -6.76 -13.40
C ALA A 60 -37.30 -5.48 -14.12
N ILE A 61 -37.09 -4.41 -13.36
CA ILE A 61 -36.54 -3.15 -13.87
C ILE A 61 -35.10 -3.34 -14.36
N VAL A 62 -34.76 -2.74 -15.50
CA VAL A 62 -33.42 -2.84 -16.08
C VAL A 62 -32.54 -1.75 -15.46
N VAL A 63 -31.37 -2.14 -14.94
CA VAL A 63 -30.44 -1.22 -14.26
C VAL A 63 -29.16 -1.06 -15.08
N GLU A 64 -28.89 0.17 -15.51
CA GLU A 64 -27.62 0.57 -16.12
C GLU A 64 -26.84 1.48 -15.17
N ILE A 65 -25.52 1.24 -15.05
CA ILE A 65 -24.64 2.03 -14.18
C ILE A 65 -23.51 2.64 -14.98
N LYS A 66 -23.43 3.97 -14.97
CA LYS A 66 -22.36 4.76 -15.59
C LYS A 66 -21.54 5.44 -14.50
N SER A 67 -20.21 5.40 -14.63
CA SER A 67 -19.32 6.11 -13.72
C SER A 67 -17.98 6.36 -14.39
N LYS A 68 -17.38 7.51 -14.07
CA LYS A 68 -16.00 7.85 -14.45
C LYS A 68 -14.97 7.47 -13.38
N THR A 69 -15.43 7.15 -12.17
CA THR A 69 -14.56 6.92 -10.99
C THR A 69 -14.56 5.47 -10.52
N ILE A 70 -15.60 4.70 -10.85
CA ILE A 70 -15.73 3.29 -10.52
C ILE A 70 -15.24 2.45 -11.70
N PRO A 71 -14.30 1.50 -11.49
CA PRO A 71 -13.81 0.63 -12.54
C PRO A 71 -14.89 -0.22 -13.21
N GLU A 72 -14.71 -0.52 -14.49
CA GLU A 72 -15.67 -1.23 -15.34
C GLU A 72 -16.07 -2.60 -14.77
N LYS A 73 -15.10 -3.41 -14.35
CA LYS A 73 -15.39 -4.74 -13.76
C LYS A 73 -16.29 -4.66 -12.52
N LEU A 74 -16.12 -3.63 -11.70
CA LEU A 74 -16.93 -3.43 -10.51
C LEU A 74 -18.34 -2.96 -10.88
N ARG A 75 -18.47 -2.11 -11.90
CA ARG A 75 -19.77 -1.72 -12.47
C ARG A 75 -20.53 -2.92 -13.03
N GLU A 76 -19.89 -3.75 -13.84
CA GLU A 76 -20.51 -4.98 -14.38
C GLU A 76 -20.95 -5.93 -13.27
N GLY A 77 -20.11 -6.11 -12.25
CA GLY A 77 -20.45 -6.89 -11.06
C GLY A 77 -21.67 -6.32 -10.33
N LEU A 78 -21.74 -5.00 -10.15
CA LEU A 78 -22.86 -4.33 -9.50
C LEU A 78 -24.15 -4.47 -10.30
N VAL A 79 -24.12 -4.30 -11.63
CA VAL A 79 -25.29 -4.51 -12.50
C VAL A 79 -25.84 -5.94 -12.33
N ARG A 80 -24.98 -6.96 -12.35
CA ARG A 80 -25.41 -8.36 -12.14
C ARG A 80 -26.07 -8.60 -10.78
N ILE A 81 -25.59 -7.91 -9.74
CA ILE A 81 -26.18 -8.02 -8.41
C ILE A 81 -27.53 -7.29 -8.38
N CYS A 82 -27.64 -6.12 -9.02
CA CYS A 82 -28.89 -5.39 -9.19
C CYS A 82 -29.94 -6.22 -9.95
N ASP A 83 -29.56 -6.92 -11.03
CA ASP A 83 -30.48 -7.79 -11.79
C ASP A 83 -31.08 -8.90 -10.92
N ASN A 84 -30.26 -9.48 -10.04
CA ASN A 84 -30.73 -10.51 -9.10
C ASN A 84 -31.62 -9.93 -8.00
N GLU A 85 -31.36 -8.70 -7.57
CA GLU A 85 -32.18 -8.02 -6.56
C GLU A 85 -33.52 -7.55 -7.15
N ALA A 86 -33.54 -7.06 -8.40
CA ALA A 86 -34.77 -6.67 -9.10
C ALA A 86 -35.76 -7.83 -9.24
N LYS A 87 -35.27 -9.05 -9.52
CA LYS A 87 -36.09 -10.27 -9.59
C LYS A 87 -36.79 -10.63 -8.27
N LYS A 88 -36.35 -10.10 -7.13
CA LYS A 88 -37.02 -10.29 -5.83
C LYS A 88 -38.17 -9.31 -5.60
N LEU A 89 -38.25 -8.27 -6.44
CA LEU A 89 -39.18 -7.14 -6.30
C LEU A 89 -40.32 -7.21 -7.33
N LEU A 90 -40.48 -8.34 -8.03
CA LEU A 90 -41.56 -8.53 -9.01
C LEU A 90 -42.94 -8.34 -8.36
N GLY A 91 -43.83 -7.68 -9.09
CA GLY A 91 -45.18 -7.32 -8.63
C GLY A 91 -45.21 -6.17 -7.61
N LYS A 92 -44.08 -5.54 -7.30
CA LYS A 92 -43.95 -4.39 -6.39
C LYS A 92 -43.24 -3.24 -7.08
N GLN A 93 -43.26 -2.06 -6.45
CA GLN A 93 -42.41 -0.94 -6.83
C GLN A 93 -40.93 -1.30 -6.64
N GLN A 94 -40.10 -1.04 -7.65
CA GLN A 94 -38.71 -1.49 -7.72
C GLN A 94 -37.71 -0.34 -7.70
N VAL A 95 -38.08 0.87 -8.14
CA VAL A 95 -37.17 2.01 -8.34
C VAL A 95 -36.55 2.47 -7.03
N MET A 96 -37.36 2.83 -6.03
CA MET A 96 -36.84 3.31 -4.73
C MET A 96 -36.02 2.24 -3.99
N PRO A 97 -36.49 0.97 -3.86
CA PRO A 97 -35.68 -0.09 -3.28
C PRO A 97 -34.36 -0.31 -4.00
N MET A 98 -34.35 -0.26 -5.34
CA MET A 98 -33.13 -0.44 -6.13
C MET A 98 -32.15 0.71 -5.95
N LEU A 99 -32.63 1.96 -5.94
CA LEU A 99 -31.79 3.12 -5.68
C LEU A 99 -31.15 3.07 -4.28
N LYS A 100 -31.93 2.66 -3.26
CA LYS A 100 -31.41 2.43 -1.90
C LYS A 100 -30.38 1.30 -1.88
N PHE A 101 -30.63 0.22 -2.60
CA PHE A 101 -29.71 -0.91 -2.71
C PHE A 101 -28.37 -0.48 -3.32
N ILE A 102 -28.39 0.25 -4.43
CA ILE A 102 -27.20 0.78 -5.09
C ILE A 102 -26.46 1.73 -4.15
N ARG A 103 -27.16 2.63 -3.46
CA ARG A 103 -26.55 3.54 -2.49
C ARG A 103 -25.88 2.78 -1.35
N GLN A 104 -26.58 1.84 -0.74
CA GLN A 104 -26.08 1.01 0.35
C GLN A 104 -24.84 0.22 -0.08
N PHE A 105 -24.81 -0.28 -1.32
CA PHE A 105 -23.64 -0.95 -1.86
C PHE A 105 -22.43 -0.01 -1.89
N ILE A 106 -22.56 1.23 -2.37
CA ILE A 106 -21.45 2.20 -2.37
C ILE A 106 -21.00 2.53 -0.94
N ASP A 107 -21.94 2.60 0.00
CA ASP A 107 -21.66 2.89 1.41
C ASP A 107 -20.89 1.75 2.09
N ASP A 108 -21.29 0.50 1.86
CA ASP A 108 -20.67 -0.70 2.45
C ASP A 108 -19.36 -1.15 1.78
N ASN A 109 -19.00 -0.56 0.63
CA ASN A 109 -17.80 -0.93 -0.15
C ASN A 109 -16.76 0.20 -0.20
N PRO A 110 -16.01 0.44 0.90
CA PRO A 110 -14.99 1.48 0.96
C PRO A 110 -13.85 1.28 -0.04
N PHE A 111 -13.59 0.03 -0.46
CA PHE A 111 -12.55 -0.34 -1.43
C PHE A 111 -12.87 -0.02 -2.89
N THR A 112 -14.06 0.53 -3.18
CA THR A 112 -14.46 0.90 -4.55
C THR A 112 -13.36 1.67 -5.32
N PRO A 113 -12.72 2.72 -4.75
CA PRO A 113 -11.72 3.52 -5.47
C PRO A 113 -10.36 2.82 -5.64
N CYS A 114 -10.07 1.78 -4.84
CA CYS A 114 -8.81 1.04 -4.88
C CYS A 114 -9.00 -0.42 -5.33
N SER A 115 -10.12 -0.73 -5.98
CA SER A 115 -10.47 -2.10 -6.38
C SER A 115 -9.47 -2.71 -7.36
N GLU A 116 -8.90 -1.90 -8.27
CA GLU A 116 -7.83 -2.34 -9.17
C GLU A 116 -6.51 -2.59 -8.43
N GLU A 117 -6.14 -1.75 -7.46
CA GLU A 117 -4.97 -1.96 -6.62
C GLU A 117 -5.12 -3.25 -5.80
N LEU A 118 -6.29 -3.51 -5.25
CA LEU A 118 -6.60 -4.77 -4.56
C LEU A 118 -6.48 -5.98 -5.47
N ALA A 119 -6.98 -5.90 -6.70
CA ALA A 119 -6.85 -6.98 -7.67
C ALA A 119 -5.38 -7.23 -8.01
N PHE A 120 -4.59 -6.18 -8.20
CA PHE A 120 -3.15 -6.27 -8.41
C PHE A 120 -2.46 -6.93 -7.22
N ILE A 121 -2.72 -6.48 -5.99
CA ILE A 121 -2.07 -7.05 -4.80
C ILE A 121 -2.36 -8.54 -4.67
N LYS A 122 -3.64 -8.94 -4.79
CA LYS A 122 -4.04 -10.35 -4.69
C LYS A 122 -3.42 -11.23 -5.77
N LYS A 123 -3.21 -10.69 -6.98
CA LYS A 123 -2.74 -11.47 -8.13
C LYS A 123 -1.21 -11.49 -8.25
N GLU A 124 -0.56 -10.36 -8.02
CA GLU A 124 0.85 -10.13 -8.38
C GLU A 124 1.79 -10.07 -7.16
N LEU A 125 1.25 -9.93 -5.93
CA LEU A 125 2.06 -9.82 -4.70
C LEU A 125 1.84 -10.97 -3.72
N VAL A 126 0.63 -11.53 -3.64
CA VAL A 126 0.28 -12.59 -2.70
C VAL A 126 0.58 -13.96 -3.30
N GLU A 127 1.40 -14.75 -2.63
CA GLU A 127 1.70 -16.14 -3.01
C GLU A 127 0.86 -17.14 -2.20
N ALA A 128 0.90 -18.43 -2.56
CA ALA A 128 0.12 -19.49 -1.91
C ALA A 128 0.38 -19.65 -0.40
N GLN A 129 1.58 -19.31 0.06
CA GLN A 129 1.98 -19.37 1.48
C GLN A 129 1.54 -18.14 2.29
N ASP A 130 1.08 -17.09 1.63
CA ASP A 130 0.67 -15.84 2.27
C ASP A 130 -0.80 -15.89 2.68
N THR A 131 -1.19 -14.96 3.55
CA THR A 131 -2.61 -14.74 3.86
C THR A 131 -2.99 -13.32 3.52
N PHE A 132 -4.12 -13.14 2.84
CA PHE A 132 -4.66 -11.83 2.49
C PHE A 132 -6.16 -11.79 2.82
N LYS A 133 -6.52 -11.00 3.84
CA LYS A 133 -7.90 -10.89 4.35
C LYS A 133 -8.38 -9.45 4.25
N THR A 134 -9.60 -9.26 3.76
CA THR A 134 -10.24 -7.95 3.65
C THR A 134 -11.49 -7.89 4.52
N LYS A 135 -11.57 -6.91 5.42
CA LYS A 135 -12.79 -6.56 6.16
C LYS A 135 -13.51 -5.46 5.38
N GLN A 136 -14.34 -5.86 4.42
CA GLN A 136 -14.99 -4.98 3.44
C GLN A 136 -15.60 -3.73 4.07
N LYS A 137 -16.56 -3.89 5.00
CA LYS A 137 -17.27 -2.77 5.63
C LYS A 137 -16.38 -1.82 6.44
N ALA A 138 -15.28 -2.32 6.98
CA ALA A 138 -14.36 -1.52 7.79
C ALA A 138 -13.27 -0.84 6.94
N GLY A 139 -13.15 -1.16 5.64
CA GLY A 139 -12.05 -0.65 4.82
C GLY A 139 -10.67 -1.15 5.25
N VAL A 140 -10.61 -2.27 5.99
CA VAL A 140 -9.36 -2.79 6.55
C VAL A 140 -8.87 -3.99 5.75
N ILE A 141 -7.59 -3.96 5.41
CA ILE A 141 -6.85 -5.05 4.78
C ILE A 141 -5.87 -5.59 5.81
N VAL A 142 -5.87 -6.88 6.05
CA VAL A 142 -4.86 -7.55 6.88
C VAL A 142 -4.20 -8.61 6.04
N TYR A 143 -2.89 -8.50 5.84
CA TYR A 143 -2.13 -9.51 5.12
C TYR A 143 -0.90 -9.94 5.90
N THR A 144 -0.54 -11.21 5.75
CA THR A 144 0.70 -11.79 6.28
C THR A 144 1.49 -12.33 5.11
N ILE A 145 2.66 -11.74 4.87
CA ILE A 145 3.61 -12.19 3.85
C ILE A 145 4.70 -13.00 4.52
N ARG A 146 5.12 -14.09 3.88
CA ARG A 146 6.16 -14.99 4.38
C ARG A 146 7.27 -15.13 3.35
N LYS A 147 8.50 -15.28 3.80
CA LYS A 147 9.63 -15.72 2.98
C LYS A 147 10.63 -16.43 3.88
N LEU A 148 10.97 -17.67 3.53
CA LEU A 148 11.72 -18.56 4.43
C LEU A 148 11.01 -18.62 5.80
N GLU A 149 11.75 -18.57 6.90
CA GLU A 149 11.17 -18.54 8.25
C GLU A 149 10.75 -17.12 8.71
N TYR A 150 10.89 -16.10 7.86
CA TYR A 150 10.52 -14.72 8.19
C TYR A 150 9.10 -14.39 7.75
N PHE A 151 8.41 -13.57 8.53
CA PHE A 151 7.08 -13.07 8.22
C PHE A 151 6.87 -11.61 8.61
N LEU A 152 5.91 -10.98 7.94
CA LEU A 152 5.41 -9.66 8.25
C LEU A 152 3.89 -9.67 8.09
N LYS A 153 3.18 -9.35 9.16
CA LYS A 153 1.73 -9.17 9.17
C LYS A 153 1.42 -7.70 9.39
N VAL A 154 0.68 -7.11 8.46
CA VAL A 154 0.36 -5.68 8.45
C VAL A 154 -1.14 -5.49 8.35
N LYS A 155 -1.66 -4.54 9.13
CA LYS A 155 -3.01 -4.01 9.00
C LYS A 155 -2.96 -2.67 8.26
N LEU A 156 -3.63 -2.57 7.12
CA LEU A 156 -3.83 -1.33 6.38
C LEU A 156 -5.30 -0.90 6.46
N THR A 157 -5.55 0.39 6.64
CA THR A 157 -6.90 0.98 6.61
C THR A 157 -7.00 1.97 5.44
N VAL A 158 -8.00 1.77 4.58
CA VAL A 158 -8.30 2.68 3.47
C VAL A 158 -9.26 3.77 3.97
N PRO A 159 -8.88 5.05 3.90
CA PRO A 159 -9.74 6.15 4.34
C PRO A 159 -10.94 6.36 3.40
N ASP A 160 -11.98 7.03 3.88
CA ASP A 160 -13.21 7.25 3.12
C ASP A 160 -12.99 8.10 1.86
N ASN A 161 -12.10 9.10 1.95
CA ASN A 161 -11.76 10.04 0.88
C ASN A 161 -10.58 9.59 0.00
N TYR A 162 -10.19 8.32 0.07
CA TYR A 162 -9.11 7.79 -0.79
C TYR A 162 -9.38 8.06 -2.29
N PRO A 163 -8.40 8.52 -3.08
CA PRO A 163 -6.97 8.66 -2.76
C PRO A 163 -6.53 10.04 -2.23
N GLU A 164 -7.43 10.98 -1.91
CA GLU A 164 -7.03 12.28 -1.32
C GLU A 164 -6.39 12.14 0.07
N GLU A 165 -6.75 11.08 0.78
CA GLU A 165 -6.13 10.69 2.03
C GLU A 165 -5.29 9.43 1.83
N GLN A 166 -4.12 9.38 2.46
CA GLN A 166 -3.21 8.24 2.39
C GLN A 166 -3.76 7.02 3.13
N VAL A 167 -3.36 5.82 2.72
CA VAL A 167 -3.63 4.61 3.51
C VAL A 167 -2.98 4.72 4.88
N GLN A 168 -3.68 4.27 5.91
CA GLN A 168 -3.13 4.22 7.26
C GLN A 168 -2.50 2.86 7.50
N ILE A 169 -1.21 2.87 7.87
CA ILE A 169 -0.48 1.68 8.30
C ILE A 169 -0.71 1.53 9.81
N GLY A 170 -1.41 0.46 10.19
CA GLY A 170 -1.70 0.12 11.58
C GLY A 170 -0.70 -0.88 12.14
N ASP A 171 -1.19 -1.79 12.97
CA ASP A 171 -0.37 -2.77 13.68
C ASP A 171 0.47 -3.62 12.74
N ILE A 172 1.74 -3.78 13.09
CA ILE A 172 2.72 -4.60 12.39
C ILE A 172 3.24 -5.66 13.36
N GLU A 173 3.09 -6.91 12.96
CA GLU A 173 3.60 -8.09 13.68
C GLU A 173 4.64 -8.78 12.80
N HIS A 174 5.82 -9.08 13.35
CA HIS A 174 6.95 -9.60 12.57
C HIS A 174 7.94 -10.36 13.45
N ASN A 175 8.86 -11.07 12.81
CA ASN A 175 10.03 -11.70 13.44
C ASN A 175 11.37 -11.16 12.91
N PHE A 176 11.35 -10.01 12.21
CA PHE A 176 12.55 -9.24 11.86
C PHE A 176 13.13 -8.49 13.08
N PRO A 177 14.42 -8.11 13.06
CA PRO A 177 14.99 -7.22 14.07
C PRO A 177 14.23 -5.89 14.17
N GLU A 178 14.20 -5.31 15.37
CA GLU A 178 13.36 -4.13 15.69
C GLU A 178 13.66 -2.92 14.79
N MET A 179 14.92 -2.68 14.45
CA MET A 179 15.32 -1.60 13.54
C MET A 179 14.65 -1.74 12.15
N PHE A 180 14.55 -2.97 11.63
CA PHE A 180 13.93 -3.22 10.33
C PHE A 180 12.43 -2.97 10.39
N SER A 181 11.76 -3.30 11.49
CA SER A 181 10.35 -2.96 11.71
C SER A 181 10.09 -1.46 11.69
N LYS A 182 10.94 -0.69 12.40
CA LYS A 182 10.89 0.77 12.37
C LYS A 182 11.13 1.31 10.96
N MET A 183 12.07 0.72 10.21
CA MET A 183 12.33 1.12 8.83
C MET A 183 11.16 0.78 7.90
N PHE A 184 10.60 -0.43 7.97
CA PHE A 184 9.47 -0.85 7.14
C PHE A 184 8.26 0.05 7.37
N SER A 185 7.90 0.29 8.63
CA SER A 185 6.79 1.15 9.00
C SER A 185 7.01 2.60 8.55
N SER A 186 8.16 3.20 8.90
CA SER A 186 8.46 4.59 8.57
C SER A 186 8.50 4.83 7.06
N GLN A 187 9.13 3.92 6.31
CA GLN A 187 9.23 4.04 4.86
C GLN A 187 7.88 3.81 4.17
N ALA A 188 7.06 2.88 4.67
CA ALA A 188 5.70 2.69 4.16
C ALA A 188 4.81 3.92 4.39
N VAL A 189 4.88 4.54 5.58
CA VAL A 189 4.19 5.79 5.88
C VAL A 189 4.68 6.91 4.95
N GLU A 190 5.98 7.03 4.70
CA GLU A 190 6.52 8.04 3.81
C GLU A 190 6.09 7.83 2.35
N ILE A 191 6.06 6.59 1.86
CA ILE A 191 5.53 6.26 0.51
C ILE A 191 4.05 6.66 0.40
N ALA A 192 3.26 6.36 1.42
CA ALA A 192 1.86 6.75 1.47
C ALA A 192 1.71 8.28 1.46
N ARG A 193 2.54 8.98 2.23
CA ARG A 193 2.54 10.45 2.35
C ARG A 193 2.89 11.11 1.02
N GLN A 194 3.92 10.63 0.34
CA GLN A 194 4.36 11.15 -0.96
C GLN A 194 3.31 11.02 -2.06
N SER A 195 2.34 10.12 -1.90
CA SER A 195 1.24 9.94 -2.86
C SER A 195 0.17 11.01 -2.74
N VAL A 196 0.03 11.65 -1.57
CA VAL A 196 -1.04 12.62 -1.28
C VAL A 196 -0.56 14.01 -0.91
N THR A 197 0.70 14.13 -0.47
CA THR A 197 1.32 15.40 -0.04
C THR A 197 2.50 15.74 -0.95
N PRO A 198 2.61 17.00 -1.42
CA PRO A 198 3.75 17.42 -2.22
C PRO A 198 5.09 17.28 -1.45
N PRO A 199 6.21 17.21 -2.18
CA PRO A 199 7.53 17.21 -1.56
C PRO A 199 7.78 18.51 -0.79
N LEU A 200 8.47 18.41 0.36
CA LEU A 200 8.81 19.56 1.21
C LEU A 200 9.68 20.58 0.45
N LYS A 201 10.58 20.10 -0.41
CA LYS A 201 11.38 20.93 -1.31
C LYS A 201 10.85 20.76 -2.72
N LYS A 202 10.21 21.80 -3.23
CA LYS A 202 9.71 21.84 -4.61
C LYS A 202 10.84 22.26 -5.55
N ASN A 203 11.07 21.49 -6.59
CA ASN A 203 11.91 21.93 -7.70
C ASN A 203 11.03 22.77 -8.65
N PRO A 204 11.40 24.02 -8.99
CA PRO A 204 10.59 24.88 -9.86
C PRO A 204 10.33 24.31 -11.26
N LYS A 205 11.12 23.32 -11.70
CA LYS A 205 10.97 22.66 -13.00
C LYS A 205 10.01 21.47 -12.99
N ASP A 206 9.59 21.00 -11.82
CA ASP A 206 8.73 19.83 -11.73
C ASP A 206 7.28 20.21 -12.09
N PRO A 207 6.52 19.29 -12.72
CA PRO A 207 5.10 19.51 -12.97
C PRO A 207 4.32 19.71 -11.65
N PRO A 208 3.11 20.29 -11.72
CA PRO A 208 2.23 20.40 -10.55
C PRO A 208 2.03 19.03 -9.88
N PHE A 209 2.01 19.04 -8.55
CA PHE A 209 1.78 17.83 -7.78
C PHE A 209 0.34 17.34 -7.99
N GLU A 210 0.21 16.06 -8.32
CA GLU A 210 -1.08 15.37 -8.46
C GLU A 210 -1.18 14.25 -7.43
N VAL A 211 -2.34 14.17 -6.79
CA VAL A 211 -2.66 13.10 -5.83
C VAL A 211 -2.74 11.78 -6.58
N LYS A 212 -2.11 10.75 -6.00
CA LYS A 212 -2.06 9.39 -6.56
C LYS A 212 -2.49 8.35 -5.53
N PRO A 213 -3.02 7.21 -5.97
CA PRO A 213 -3.29 6.08 -5.08
C PRO A 213 -2.01 5.57 -4.39
N SER A 214 -2.10 5.34 -3.06
CA SER A 214 -0.97 4.90 -2.22
C SER A 214 -0.99 3.42 -1.84
N LEU A 215 -2.11 2.71 -1.99
CA LEU A 215 -2.26 1.34 -1.49
C LEU A 215 -1.30 0.38 -2.21
N ARG A 216 -1.23 0.44 -3.53
CA ARG A 216 -0.33 -0.37 -4.34
C ARG A 216 1.15 -0.13 -4.01
N PRO A 217 1.71 1.10 -4.08
CA PRO A 217 3.13 1.30 -3.84
C PRO A 217 3.54 0.93 -2.40
N VAL A 218 2.66 1.14 -1.42
CA VAL A 218 2.90 0.70 -0.03
C VAL A 218 2.99 -0.83 0.07
N CYS A 219 2.01 -1.55 -0.49
CA CYS A 219 2.02 -3.00 -0.49
C CYS A 219 3.21 -3.56 -1.27
N GLU A 220 3.55 -2.95 -2.41
CA GLU A 220 4.67 -3.37 -3.25
C GLU A 220 6.00 -3.23 -2.51
N PHE A 221 6.22 -2.12 -1.81
CA PHE A 221 7.39 -1.94 -0.96
C PHE A 221 7.47 -3.00 0.15
N LEU A 222 6.40 -3.15 0.94
CA LEU A 222 6.36 -4.08 2.07
C LEU A 222 6.53 -5.54 1.63
N VAL A 223 5.98 -5.91 0.47
CA VAL A 223 6.12 -7.27 -0.06
C VAL A 223 7.49 -7.44 -0.71
N ARG A 224 7.77 -6.70 -1.80
CA ARG A 224 8.93 -6.96 -2.68
C ARG A 224 10.23 -6.50 -2.04
N GLU A 225 10.28 -5.28 -1.53
CA GLU A 225 11.51 -4.68 -1.01
C GLU A 225 11.82 -5.10 0.43
N CYS A 226 10.80 -5.41 1.24
CA CYS A 226 11.02 -5.85 2.61
C CYS A 226 11.08 -7.38 2.74
N VAL A 227 9.91 -8.05 2.68
CA VAL A 227 9.81 -9.46 3.09
C VAL A 227 10.41 -10.41 2.06
N ARG A 228 10.26 -10.12 0.76
CA ARG A 228 10.72 -11.03 -0.30
C ARG A 228 12.22 -10.91 -0.55
N LYS A 229 12.81 -9.75 -0.27
CA LYS A 229 14.22 -9.42 -0.51
C LYS A 229 15.10 -9.75 0.69
N TYR A 230 14.85 -9.14 1.86
CA TYR A 230 15.82 -9.16 2.96
C TYR A 230 16.18 -10.55 3.50
N PRO A 231 15.24 -11.49 3.73
CA PRO A 231 15.57 -12.83 4.25
C PRO A 231 16.58 -13.61 3.41
N ALA A 232 16.68 -13.32 2.11
CA ALA A 232 17.61 -13.98 1.19
C ALA A 232 18.74 -13.05 0.71
N GLU A 233 18.78 -11.80 1.19
CA GLU A 233 19.78 -10.84 0.76
C GLU A 233 21.13 -11.12 1.42
N LEU A 234 22.19 -11.03 0.61
CA LEU A 234 23.56 -11.27 1.04
C LEU A 234 24.15 -10.00 1.62
N CYS A 235 25.10 -10.14 2.54
CA CYS A 235 25.97 -9.06 2.92
C CYS A 235 26.89 -8.71 1.74
N HIS A 236 26.84 -7.46 1.26
CA HIS A 236 27.58 -7.06 0.07
C HIS A 236 29.10 -6.92 0.27
N LEU A 237 29.61 -7.27 1.46
CA LEU A 237 31.04 -7.31 1.76
C LEU A 237 31.54 -8.76 1.85
N CYS A 238 30.96 -9.58 2.73
CA CYS A 238 31.39 -10.98 2.90
C CYS A 238 30.65 -12.00 2.01
N GLN A 239 29.59 -11.60 1.32
CA GLN A 239 28.73 -12.44 0.46
C GLN A 239 27.98 -13.58 1.17
N ASP A 240 28.10 -13.71 2.49
CA ASP A 240 27.22 -14.57 3.29
C ASP A 240 25.79 -14.02 3.36
N THR A 241 24.81 -14.88 3.65
CA THR A 241 23.44 -14.46 3.99
C THR A 241 23.47 -13.50 5.17
N ALA A 242 22.92 -12.30 4.99
CA ALA A 242 22.93 -11.28 6.03
C ALA A 242 22.05 -11.68 7.22
N PHE A 243 20.88 -12.24 6.93
CA PHE A 243 19.98 -12.76 7.94
C PHE A 243 20.29 -14.24 8.23
N PRO A 244 20.23 -14.66 9.50
CA PRO A 244 20.31 -16.08 9.84
C PRO A 244 19.08 -16.81 9.29
N LYS A 245 19.23 -18.10 8.99
CA LYS A 245 18.12 -18.94 8.48
C LYS A 245 16.92 -18.95 9.43
N ARG A 246 17.19 -19.03 10.74
CA ARG A 246 16.18 -18.97 11.81
C ARG A 246 16.13 -17.57 12.43
N PRO A 247 14.97 -16.94 12.51
CA PRO A 247 14.79 -15.62 13.13
C PRO A 247 15.22 -15.56 14.60
N GLU A 248 15.14 -16.68 15.31
CA GLU A 248 15.57 -16.78 16.72
C GLU A 248 17.07 -16.52 16.91
N HIS A 249 17.87 -16.73 15.86
CA HIS A 249 19.32 -16.49 15.90
C HIS A 249 19.69 -15.06 15.47
N VAL A 250 18.71 -14.18 15.26
CA VAL A 250 18.96 -12.78 14.94
C VAL A 250 19.68 -12.12 16.11
N VAL A 251 20.84 -11.54 15.82
CA VAL A 251 21.64 -10.83 16.81
C VAL A 251 21.08 -9.42 16.98
N ASN A 252 20.52 -9.14 18.16
CA ASN A 252 19.96 -7.82 18.48
C ASN A 252 20.99 -6.85 19.08
N ASP A 253 22.14 -7.34 19.53
CA ASP A 253 23.24 -6.49 20.01
C ASP A 253 23.85 -5.70 18.84
N PRO A 254 23.74 -4.35 18.83
CA PRO A 254 24.22 -3.52 17.74
C PRO A 254 25.76 -3.47 17.61
N THR A 255 26.49 -3.97 18.61
CA THR A 255 27.97 -4.01 18.59
C THR A 255 28.52 -5.35 18.09
N HIS A 256 27.68 -6.37 18.03
CA HIS A 256 28.11 -7.70 17.63
C HIS A 256 28.38 -7.76 16.12
N GLY A 257 29.47 -8.40 15.71
CA GLY A 257 29.91 -8.42 14.30
C GLY A 257 28.89 -8.96 13.30
N ARG A 258 28.05 -9.93 13.70
CA ARG A 258 26.95 -10.49 12.87
C ARG A 258 25.62 -9.71 12.94
N HIS A 259 25.55 -8.60 13.67
CA HIS A 259 24.35 -7.76 13.66
C HIS A 259 24.10 -7.20 12.26
N VAL A 260 22.84 -7.18 11.81
CA VAL A 260 22.49 -6.71 10.46
C VAL A 260 22.22 -5.21 10.49
N GLU A 261 23.03 -4.48 9.74
CA GLU A 261 22.93 -3.02 9.59
C GLU A 261 22.30 -2.67 8.25
N TRP A 262 21.37 -1.73 8.26
CA TRP A 262 20.79 -1.14 7.06
C TRP A 262 21.46 0.21 6.79
N MET A 263 22.01 0.37 5.59
CA MET A 263 22.69 1.61 5.18
C MET A 263 21.73 2.53 4.44
N TYR A 264 21.95 3.84 4.50
CA TYR A 264 21.13 4.82 3.78
C TYR A 264 21.14 4.67 2.25
N CYS A 265 22.11 3.92 1.70
CA CYS A 265 22.09 3.54 0.29
C CYS A 265 21.05 2.45 -0.06
N GLY A 266 20.35 1.89 0.93
CA GLY A 266 19.32 0.87 0.79
C GLY A 266 19.81 -0.58 0.86
N HIS A 267 21.10 -0.80 1.11
CA HIS A 267 21.71 -2.14 1.19
C HIS A 267 22.04 -2.55 2.61
N ILE A 268 22.04 -3.85 2.85
CA ILE A 268 22.33 -4.45 4.15
C ILE A 268 23.73 -5.04 4.23
N PHE A 269 24.29 -5.03 5.44
CA PHE A 269 25.62 -5.52 5.76
C PHE A 269 25.65 -6.11 7.18
N HIS A 270 26.60 -7.00 7.45
CA HIS A 270 26.96 -7.33 8.83
C HIS A 270 27.75 -6.16 9.44
N HIS A 271 27.48 -5.83 10.70
CA HIS A 271 28.14 -4.77 11.45
C HIS A 271 29.67 -4.88 11.41
N GLY A 272 30.21 -6.07 11.69
CA GLY A 272 31.66 -6.31 11.69
C GLY A 272 32.28 -6.10 10.32
N CYS A 273 31.61 -6.56 9.26
CA CYS A 273 32.11 -6.37 7.90
C CYS A 273 32.16 -4.89 7.52
N VAL A 274 31.10 -4.13 7.80
CA VAL A 274 31.11 -2.69 7.49
C VAL A 274 32.06 -1.92 8.39
N ASP A 275 32.17 -2.27 9.67
CA ASP A 275 33.08 -1.63 10.60
C ASP A 275 34.54 -1.79 10.17
N GLU A 276 34.93 -3.00 9.79
CA GLU A 276 36.25 -3.29 9.22
C GLU A 276 36.45 -2.55 7.88
N TYR A 277 35.45 -2.60 6.99
CA TYR A 277 35.52 -1.92 5.69
C TYR A 277 35.67 -0.40 5.84
N MET A 278 35.03 0.21 6.84
CA MET A 278 35.12 1.65 7.10
C MET A 278 36.45 2.06 7.74
N LYS A 279 37.16 1.12 8.39
CA LYS A 279 38.45 1.36 9.08
C LYS A 279 39.69 0.98 8.25
N THR A 280 39.53 0.34 7.11
CA THR A 280 40.61 -0.06 6.21
C THR A 280 40.74 0.91 5.03
N PRO A 281 41.90 1.10 4.39
CA PRO A 281 42.02 1.89 3.17
C PRO A 281 41.39 1.17 1.96
N PRO A 282 41.14 1.85 0.82
CA PRO A 282 41.33 3.28 0.58
C PRO A 282 40.22 4.14 1.20
N PHE A 283 40.57 5.33 1.68
CA PHE A 283 39.61 6.32 2.23
C PHE A 283 39.26 7.43 1.21
N THR A 284 40.07 7.59 0.17
CA THR A 284 39.95 8.64 -0.84
C THR A 284 38.58 8.64 -1.53
N GLY A 285 37.93 9.80 -1.60
CA GLY A 285 36.58 9.92 -2.17
C GLY A 285 35.45 9.36 -1.30
N GLY A 286 35.77 8.88 -0.09
CA GLY A 286 34.84 8.24 0.83
C GLY A 286 34.56 6.78 0.45
N LYS A 287 34.19 5.99 1.46
CA LYS A 287 33.83 4.57 1.30
C LYS A 287 32.58 4.44 0.45
N LYS A 288 32.60 3.55 -0.53
CA LYS A 288 31.51 3.34 -1.49
C LYS A 288 30.86 1.98 -1.26
N CYS A 289 29.56 1.90 -1.52
CA CYS A 289 28.83 0.65 -1.47
C CYS A 289 29.31 -0.25 -2.62
N PRO A 290 29.73 -1.50 -2.36
CA PRO A 290 30.16 -2.42 -3.42
C PRO A 290 29.08 -2.70 -4.47
N LYS A 291 27.79 -2.60 -4.09
CA LYS A 291 26.65 -2.88 -4.99
C LYS A 291 26.22 -1.71 -5.85
N CYS A 292 26.12 -0.49 -5.30
CA CYS A 292 25.58 0.66 -6.03
C CYS A 292 26.55 1.82 -6.23
N ALA A 293 27.81 1.68 -5.81
CA ALA A 293 28.87 2.67 -5.90
C ALA A 293 28.58 4.04 -5.23
N LYS A 294 27.40 4.23 -4.63
CA LYS A 294 27.07 5.40 -3.82
C LYS A 294 27.94 5.41 -2.55
N ARG A 295 28.26 6.60 -2.05
CA ARG A 295 29.00 6.76 -0.79
C ARG A 295 28.20 6.10 0.35
N LEU A 296 28.85 5.20 1.08
CA LEU A 296 28.31 4.64 2.33
C LEU A 296 28.30 5.75 3.36
N TYR A 297 27.12 5.96 3.94
CA TYR A 297 26.91 6.92 5.01
C TYR A 297 25.98 6.26 6.03
N HIS A 298 26.34 6.42 7.30
CA HIS A 298 25.55 6.02 8.46
C HIS A 298 26.13 6.74 9.69
N ASN A 299 25.27 7.10 10.64
CA ASN A 299 25.67 7.91 11.80
C ASN A 299 26.77 7.24 12.65
N LYS A 300 26.78 5.89 12.72
CA LYS A 300 27.79 5.11 13.45
C LYS A 300 29.21 5.27 12.91
N TRP A 301 29.38 5.54 11.60
CA TRP A 301 30.69 5.69 10.94
C TRP A 301 30.88 7.08 10.33
N ASN A 302 30.35 8.12 10.98
CA ASN A 302 30.47 9.50 10.52
C ASN A 302 31.87 10.09 10.82
N VAL A 303 32.88 9.61 10.10
CA VAL A 303 34.28 10.04 10.22
C VAL A 303 34.75 10.56 8.86
N THR A 304 35.53 11.64 8.86
CA THR A 304 36.10 12.19 7.61
C THR A 304 37.19 11.25 7.07
N PRO A 305 37.35 11.15 5.73
CA PRO A 305 38.41 10.33 5.14
C PRO A 305 39.81 10.62 5.71
N LYS A 306 40.14 11.90 5.91
CA LYS A 306 41.42 12.33 6.49
C LYS A 306 41.64 11.77 7.90
N LEU A 307 40.62 11.89 8.78
CA LEU A 307 40.73 11.37 10.14
C LEU A 307 40.76 9.84 10.19
N ALA A 308 40.05 9.17 9.26
CA ALA A 308 40.11 7.71 9.14
C ALA A 308 41.50 7.24 8.70
N GLU A 309 42.12 7.95 7.75
CA GLU A 309 43.47 7.69 7.26
C GLU A 309 44.53 7.90 8.34
N GLU A 310 44.47 9.01 9.08
CA GLU A 310 45.35 9.29 10.22
C GLU A 310 45.26 8.20 11.30
N ARG A 311 44.04 7.78 11.65
CA ARG A 311 43.81 6.70 12.64
C ARG A 311 44.36 5.36 12.16
N TRP A 312 44.14 5.02 10.90
CA TRP A 312 44.65 3.78 10.31
C TRP A 312 46.19 3.78 10.24
N ALA A 313 46.80 4.88 9.78
CA ALA A 313 48.25 5.02 9.70
C ALA A 313 48.91 4.91 11.09
N HIS A 314 48.33 5.55 12.11
CA HIS A 314 48.79 5.42 13.49
C HIS A 314 48.67 3.98 14.02
N HIS A 315 47.55 3.30 13.73
CA HIS A 315 47.40 1.89 14.11
C HIS A 315 48.44 0.99 13.42
N GLN A 316 48.70 1.20 12.12
CA GLN A 316 49.70 0.46 11.35
C GLN A 316 51.14 0.73 11.80
N ALA A 317 51.46 1.95 12.23
CA ALA A 317 52.76 2.28 12.81
C ALA A 317 52.97 1.50 14.12
N ARG A 318 51.97 1.51 15.01
CA ARG A 318 52.03 0.78 16.28
C ARG A 318 52.14 -0.74 16.10
N GLN A 319 51.45 -1.32 15.11
CA GLN A 319 51.57 -2.75 14.82
C GLN A 319 52.98 -3.10 14.34
N ARG A 320 53.57 -2.29 13.46
CA ARG A 320 54.97 -2.47 13.02
C ARG A 320 55.97 -2.39 14.17
N GLU A 321 55.79 -1.43 15.09
CA GLU A 321 56.63 -1.34 16.30
C GLU A 321 56.53 -2.60 17.17
N LEU A 322 55.33 -3.17 17.32
CA LEU A 322 55.14 -4.41 18.09
C LEU A 322 55.75 -5.62 17.39
N GLU A 323 55.59 -5.73 16.07
CA GLU A 323 56.20 -6.79 15.24
C GLU A 323 57.73 -6.74 15.33
N GLU A 324 58.33 -5.54 15.24
CA GLU A 324 59.77 -5.33 15.41
C GLU A 324 60.26 -5.78 16.80
N VAL A 325 59.49 -5.50 17.86
CA VAL A 325 59.82 -5.96 19.22
C VAL A 325 59.71 -7.48 19.34
N THR A 326 58.69 -8.11 18.73
CA THR A 326 58.56 -9.57 18.76
C THR A 326 59.65 -10.28 17.97
N ASP A 327 60.06 -9.72 16.82
CA ASP A 327 61.15 -10.26 16.01
C ASP A 327 62.50 -10.11 16.72
N PHE A 328 62.70 -9.04 17.50
CA PHE A 328 63.90 -8.86 18.32
C PHE A 328 64.00 -9.89 19.48
N LEU A 329 62.87 -10.45 19.93
CA LEU A 329 62.81 -11.40 21.04
C LEU A 329 62.87 -12.88 20.61
N GLN A 330 62.86 -13.18 19.31
CA GLN A 330 63.11 -14.51 18.73
C GLN A 330 64.58 -14.68 18.36
#